data_AF-A0A2V7TFQ4-F1
#
_entry.id   AF-A0A2V7TFQ4-F1
#
_cell.length_a   1.000
_cell.length_b   1.000
_cell.length_c   1.000
_cell.angle_alpha   90.00
_cell.angle_beta   90.00
_cell.angle_gamma   90.00
#
_symmetry.space_group_name_H-M   'P 1'
#
loop_
_entity.id
_entity.type
_entity.pdbx_description
1 polymer ?
#
loop_
_entity_poly.entity_id
_entity_poly.type
_entity_poly.pdbx_seq_one_letter_code
_entity_poly.pdbx_strand_id
1 'polypeptide(L)'
;MALWLVAFLVTTWIVYARQTAAYRAARELADLRARRANLEGHRADLQRRIRVAESRVVLVPRGVRLGLHLPSDSEIVLVPAPGGSR
;
A
#
# COMPACT_ATOMS: atom_id res chain seq x y z
N MET A 1 9.09 -24.40 54.11
CA MET A 1 10.27 -23.73 53.52
C MET A 1 10.28 -23.76 51.99
N ALA A 2 10.01 -24.87 51.32
CA ALA A 2 10.02 -24.95 49.85
C ALA A 2 8.94 -24.12 49.12
N LEU A 3 7.82 -23.80 49.79
CA LEU A 3 6.67 -23.13 49.19
C LEU A 3 6.99 -21.70 48.71
N TRP A 4 7.89 -20.99 49.41
CA TRP A 4 8.33 -19.65 49.02
C TRP A 4 9.21 -19.66 47.77
N LEU A 5 10.06 -20.69 47.61
CA LEU A 5 10.87 -20.87 46.41
C LEU A 5 9.99 -21.13 45.17
N VAL A 6 8.95 -21.95 45.32
CA VAL A 6 7.98 -22.20 44.23
C VAL A 6 7.24 -20.92 43.86
N ALA A 7 6.76 -20.16 44.85
CA ALA A 7 6.10 -18.88 44.59
C ALA A 7 7.02 -17.88 43.86
N PHE A 8 8.29 -17.79 44.27
CA PHE A 8 9.29 -16.95 43.62
C PHE A 8 9.57 -17.39 42.18
N LEU A 9 9.70 -18.71 41.96
CA LEU A 9 9.93 -19.29 40.64
C LEU A 9 8.76 -19.03 39.70
N VAL A 10 7.53 -19.25 40.16
CA VAL A 10 6.30 -18.99 39.39
C VAL A 10 6.19 -17.50 39.04
N THR A 11 6.43 -16.62 40.01
CA THR A 11 6.38 -15.17 39.78
C THR A 11 7.42 -14.73 38.73
N THR A 12 8.65 -15.23 38.84
CA THR A 12 9.73 -14.93 37.89
C THR A 12 9.42 -15.49 36.50
N TRP A 13 8.88 -16.71 36.43
CA TRP A 13 8.47 -17.33 35.17
C TRP A 13 7.37 -16.51 34.48
N ILE A 14 6.34 -16.08 35.21
CA ILE A 14 5.25 -15.27 34.67
C ILE A 14 5.80 -13.96 34.08
N VAL A 15 6.71 -13.29 34.78
CA VAL A 15 7.36 -12.08 34.29
C VAL A 15 8.16 -12.36 33.01
N TYR A 16 8.92 -13.45 32.97
CA TYR A 16 9.72 -13.83 31.80
C TYR A 16 8.84 -14.23 30.58
N ALA A 17 7.75 -14.93 30.83
CA ALA A 17 6.74 -15.28 29.83
C ALA A 17 6.05 -14.02 29.26
N ARG A 18 5.75 -13.03 30.11
CA ARG A 18 5.23 -11.74 29.64
C ARG A 18 6.26 -10.94 28.84
N GLN A 19 7.52 -10.93 29.25
CA GLN A 19 8.59 -10.23 28.53
C GLN A 19 8.83 -10.85 27.14
N THR A 20 8.83 -12.18 27.05
CA THR A 20 8.97 -12.88 25.76
C THR A 20 7.74 -12.73 24.86
N ALA A 21 6.55 -12.52 25.42
CA ALA A 21 5.34 -12.19 24.65
C ALA A 21 5.39 -10.74 24.11
N ALA A 22 5.83 -9.77 24.91
CA ALA A 22 5.96 -8.38 24.48
C ALA A 22 6.98 -8.22 23.34
N TYR A 23 8.11 -8.94 23.41
CA TYR A 23 9.13 -8.92 22.35
C TYR A 23 8.61 -9.56 21.05
N ARG A 24 7.85 -10.66 21.15
CA ARG A 24 7.23 -11.30 19.98
C ARG A 24 6.19 -10.40 19.31
N ALA A 25 5.32 -9.76 20.09
CA ALA A 25 4.30 -8.83 19.58
C ALA A 25 4.92 -7.61 18.90
N ALA A 26 6.01 -7.05 19.46
CA ALA A 26 6.73 -5.94 18.84
C ALA A 26 7.35 -6.33 17.49
N ARG A 27 7.87 -7.56 17.39
CA ARG A 27 8.49 -8.08 16.16
C ARG A 27 7.46 -8.37 15.07
N GLU A 28 6.33 -8.96 15.44
CA GLU A 28 5.21 -9.21 14.54
C GLU A 28 4.60 -7.90 13.99
N LEU A 29 4.49 -6.87 14.84
CA LEU A 29 4.06 -5.55 14.41
C LEU A 29 5.06 -4.88 13.45
N ALA A 30 6.37 -5.09 13.65
CA ALA A 30 7.40 -4.60 12.75
C ALA A 30 7.34 -5.29 11.39
N ASP A 31 7.18 -6.62 11.37
CA ASP A 31 7.06 -7.41 10.13
C ASP A 31 5.82 -7.02 9.33
N LEU A 32 4.68 -6.79 10.00
CA LEU A 32 3.45 -6.33 9.35
C LEU A 32 3.62 -4.93 8.73
N ARG A 33 4.30 -4.00 9.41
CA ARG A 33 4.61 -2.66 8.87
C ARG A 33 5.55 -2.74 7.67
N ALA A 34 6.56 -3.61 7.72
CA ALA A 34 7.48 -3.81 6.60
C ALA A 34 6.75 -4.34 5.36
N ARG A 35 5.85 -5.31 5.52
CA ARG A 35 4.99 -5.82 4.43
C ARG A 35 4.10 -4.73 3.85
N ARG A 36 3.48 -3.91 4.71
CA ARG A 36 2.63 -2.79 4.29
C ARG A 36 3.41 -1.74 3.49
N ALA A 37 4.58 -1.32 3.97
CA ALA A 37 5.42 -0.37 3.27
C ALA A 37 5.84 -0.88 1.88
N ASN A 38 6.14 -2.18 1.76
CA ASN A 38 6.47 -2.81 0.49
C ASN A 38 5.29 -2.75 -0.50
N LEU A 39 4.08 -3.10 -0.05
CA LEU A 39 2.86 -3.04 -0.88
C LEU A 39 2.52 -1.60 -1.29
N GLU A 40 2.66 -0.63 -0.39
CA GLU A 40 2.45 0.78 -0.68
C GLU A 40 3.46 1.31 -1.70
N GLY A 41 4.73 0.88 -1.62
CA GLY A 41 5.75 1.18 -2.62
C GLY A 41 5.41 0.62 -4.01
N HIS A 42 4.97 -0.64 -4.08
CA HIS A 42 4.52 -1.26 -5.33
C HIS A 42 3.31 -0.53 -5.94
N ARG A 43 2.36 -0.13 -5.10
CA ARG A 43 1.20 0.65 -5.54
C ARG A 43 1.62 1.99 -6.13
N ALA A 44 2.55 2.70 -5.47
CA ALA A 44 3.05 3.98 -5.95
C ALA A 44 3.77 3.85 -7.31
N ASP A 45 4.57 2.79 -7.49
CA ASP A 45 5.23 2.51 -8.77
C ASP A 45 4.22 2.21 -9.89
N LEU A 46 3.24 1.33 -9.63
CA LEU A 46 2.19 1.03 -10.60
C LEU A 46 1.39 2.27 -10.98
N GLN A 47 1.04 3.12 -10.02
CA GLN A 47 0.31 4.35 -10.28
C GLN A 47 1.15 5.37 -11.06
N ARG A 48 2.48 5.41 -10.83
CA ARG A 48 3.40 6.18 -11.66
C ARG A 48 3.44 5.64 -13.09
N ARG A 49 3.50 4.33 -13.28
CA ARG A 49 3.48 3.67 -14.60
C ARG A 49 2.18 3.93 -15.36
N ILE A 50 1.04 3.88 -14.68
CA ILE A 50 -0.26 4.23 -15.27
C ILE A 50 -0.25 5.68 -15.76
N ARG A 51 0.17 6.64 -14.92
CA ARG A 51 0.28 8.05 -15.32
C ARG A 51 1.24 8.27 -16.50
N VAL A 52 2.34 7.53 -16.57
CA VAL A 52 3.28 7.60 -17.70
C VAL A 52 2.69 6.96 -18.97
N ALA A 53 1.90 5.89 -18.85
CA ALA A 53 1.23 5.26 -19.99
C ALA A 53 0.04 6.08 -20.51
N GLU A 54 -0.69 6.73 -19.60
CA GLU A 54 -1.82 7.64 -19.88
C GLU A 54 -1.36 9.03 -20.36
N SER A 55 -0.09 9.37 -20.10
CA SER A 55 0.51 10.60 -20.62
C SER A 55 0.36 10.67 -22.14
N ARG A 56 -0.23 11.79 -22.59
CA ARG A 56 -0.41 12.15 -24.01
C ARG A 56 0.88 12.01 -24.82
N VAL A 57 2.05 12.13 -24.20
CA VAL A 57 3.37 11.96 -24.84
C VAL A 57 3.55 10.55 -25.43
N VAL A 58 2.94 9.51 -24.85
CA VAL A 58 3.02 8.13 -25.37
C VAL A 58 1.86 7.81 -26.31
N LEU A 59 0.66 8.32 -26.00
CA LEU A 59 -0.55 8.00 -26.76
C LEU A 59 -0.61 8.71 -28.12
N VAL A 60 -0.18 9.98 -28.20
CA VAL A 60 -0.16 10.76 -29.45
C VAL A 60 0.70 10.09 -30.55
N PRO A 61 1.97 9.72 -30.31
CA PRO A 61 2.78 9.07 -31.34
C PRO A 61 2.28 7.67 -31.71
N ARG A 62 1.61 6.94 -30.81
CA ARG A 62 0.97 5.65 -31.16
C ARG A 62 -0.28 5.83 -32.01
N GLY A 63 -1.10 6.85 -31.73
CA GLY A 63 -2.26 7.20 -32.54
C GLY A 63 -1.88 7.56 -33.97
N VAL A 64 -0.83 8.38 -34.14
CA VAL A 64 -0.30 8.74 -35.47
C VAL A 64 0.16 7.50 -36.26
N ARG A 65 0.80 6.52 -35.61
CA ARG A 65 1.19 5.26 -36.27
C ARG A 65 0.00 4.38 -36.68
N LEU A 66 -1.17 4.59 -36.07
CA LEU A 66 -2.42 3.89 -36.39
C LEU A 66 -3.30 4.68 -37.38
N GLY A 67 -2.78 5.79 -37.94
CA GLY A 67 -3.54 6.65 -38.86
C GLY A 67 -4.59 7.53 -38.18
N LEU A 68 -4.55 7.63 -36.84
CA LEU A 68 -5.44 8.50 -36.08
C LEU A 68 -4.85 9.92 -36.05
N HIS A 69 -5.61 10.87 -36.58
CA HIS A 69 -5.34 12.31 -36.52
C HIS A 69 -5.69 12.86 -35.12
N LEU A 70 -4.96 13.88 -34.68
CA LEU A 70 -5.25 14.57 -33.42
C LEU A 70 -6.42 15.55 -33.66
N PRO A 71 -7.61 15.31 -33.07
CA PRO A 71 -8.79 16.12 -33.38
C PRO A 71 -8.53 17.61 -33.11
N SER A 72 -8.92 18.44 -34.07
CA SER A 72 -8.97 19.90 -33.91
C SER A 72 -9.96 20.25 -32.77
N ASP A 73 -9.76 21.37 -32.06
CA ASP A 73 -10.65 21.82 -30.96
C ASP A 73 -12.14 21.88 -31.38
N SER A 74 -12.40 22.01 -32.69
CA SER A 74 -13.74 22.01 -33.29
C SER A 74 -14.45 20.64 -33.29
N GLU A 75 -13.75 19.54 -33.03
CA GLU A 75 -14.27 18.16 -33.09
C GLU A 75 -14.48 17.54 -31.69
N ILE A 76 -14.22 18.30 -30.62
CA ILE A 76 -14.35 17.82 -29.24
C ILE A 76 -15.78 18.04 -28.73
N VAL A 77 -16.55 16.95 -28.65
CA VAL A 77 -17.88 16.95 -28.01
C VAL A 77 -17.74 16.59 -26.53
N LEU A 78 -18.00 17.55 -25.65
CA LEU A 78 -18.03 17.33 -24.19
C LEU A 78 -19.30 16.56 -23.81
N VAL A 79 -19.17 15.26 -23.56
CA VAL A 79 -20.26 14.46 -23.02
C VAL A 79 -20.39 14.76 -21.53
N PRO A 80 -21.56 15.23 -21.05
CA PRO A 80 -21.76 15.49 -19.63
C PRO A 80 -21.61 14.19 -18.84
N ALA A 81 -20.79 14.22 -17.79
CA ALA A 81 -20.60 13.06 -16.92
C ALA A 81 -21.92 12.71 -16.20
N PRO A 82 -22.34 11.43 -16.19
CA PRO A 82 -23.54 11.02 -15.48
C PRO A 82 -23.28 11.13 -13.97
N GLY A 83 -23.79 12.19 -13.33
CA GLY A 83 -23.78 12.31 -11.86
C GLY A 83 -23.44 13.68 -11.26
N GLY A 84 -23.38 14.76 -12.05
CA GLY A 84 -23.26 16.12 -11.52
C GLY A 84 -24.56 16.66 -10.88
N SER A 85 -25.04 16.01 -9.82
CA SER A 85 -26.14 16.53 -8.98
C SER A 85 -26.05 16.01 -7.54
N ARG A 86 -25.18 16.60 -6.73
CA ARG A 86 -25.49 17.01 -5.34
C ARG A 86 -24.35 17.76 -4.70
#